data_AF-I1C7A3-F1
#
_entry.id   AF-I1C7A3-F1
#
_cell.length_a   1.000
_cell.length_b   1.000
_cell.length_c   1.000
_cell.angle_alpha   90.00
_cell.angle_beta   90.00
_cell.angle_gamma   90.00
#
_symmetry.space_group_name_H-M   'P 1'
#
loop_
_entity.id
_entity.type
_entity.pdbx_description
1 polymer ?
#
loop_
_entity_poly.entity_id
_entity_poly.type
_entity_poly.pdbx_seq_one_letter_code
_entity_poly.pdbx_strand_id
1 'polypeptide(L)'
;MKPTERSLVTIKKSIDEVVIPSKLGVIMQLVPESTLSNYLHEWGYVYRKNQKTIYFDGHEREDMVEYRNVCSKRMLEYMEKMDFYSGETEEDVLEPNALPEGERKCVFVMHDESTFYANDGKNDVWLADGENYIRKKGPGLFIMVSEFQCPCYGTMKIQKWSSRKLFKTGIARDGWWTSKHMVEQLKEDAISLFEALHPNCVAVFLFDNSSNHGAFADDALVASRMTLNEKLMKKRSR
;
A
#
# COMPACT_ATOMS: atom_id res chain seq x y z
N MET A 1 0.63 -31.48 1.20
CA MET A 1 0.31 -30.57 2.31
C MET A 1 0.71 -29.15 1.96
N LYS A 2 -0.20 -28.18 2.05
CA LYS A 2 0.10 -26.78 1.72
C LYS A 2 1.10 -26.20 2.73
N PRO A 3 1.94 -25.22 2.38
CA PRO A 3 2.91 -24.63 3.31
C PRO A 3 2.30 -24.16 4.64
N THR A 4 1.08 -23.61 4.59
CA THR A 4 0.30 -23.13 5.75
C THR A 4 -0.15 -24.24 6.71
N GLU A 5 -0.08 -25.50 6.30
CA GLU A 5 -0.52 -26.67 7.05
C GLU A 5 0.66 -27.49 7.59
N ARG A 6 1.90 -27.05 7.33
CA ARG A 6 3.16 -27.73 7.71
C ARG A 6 3.60 -27.32 9.11
N SER A 7 2.94 -27.86 10.13
CA SER A 7 3.47 -27.87 11.50
C SER A 7 4.24 -29.17 11.77
N LEU A 8 5.19 -29.16 12.71
CA LEU A 8 5.94 -30.36 13.10
C LEU A 8 4.99 -31.49 13.53
N VAL A 9 3.91 -31.14 14.24
CA VAL A 9 2.86 -32.07 14.69
C VAL A 9 2.12 -32.70 13.50
N THR A 10 1.75 -31.89 12.50
CA THR A 10 1.03 -32.38 11.32
C THR A 10 1.92 -33.24 10.44
N ILE A 11 3.19 -32.86 10.28
CA ILE A 11 4.19 -33.64 9.53
C ILE A 11 4.44 -34.97 10.22
N LYS A 12 4.64 -34.96 11.55
CA LYS A 12 4.81 -36.16 12.37
C LYS A 12 3.64 -37.11 12.19
N LYS A 13 2.40 -36.62 12.35
CA LYS A 13 1.19 -37.42 12.16
C LYS A 13 1.14 -38.05 10.78
N SER A 14 1.44 -37.30 9.71
CA SER A 14 1.48 -37.83 8.36
C SER A 14 2.57 -38.89 8.16
N ILE A 15 3.73 -38.75 8.80
CA ILE A 15 4.83 -39.70 8.67
C ILE A 15 4.49 -41.00 9.41
N ASP A 16 4.03 -40.89 10.66
CA ASP A 16 3.70 -42.04 11.50
C ASP A 16 2.48 -42.82 10.98
N GLU A 17 1.43 -42.13 10.52
CA GLU A 17 0.17 -42.79 10.15
C GLU A 17 0.11 -43.18 8.66
N VAL A 18 0.86 -42.51 7.78
CA VAL A 18 0.76 -42.71 6.32
C VAL A 18 2.07 -43.21 5.73
N VAL A 19 3.18 -42.50 5.95
CA VAL A 19 4.45 -42.79 5.23
C VAL A 19 5.08 -44.09 5.73
N ILE A 20 5.25 -44.25 7.04
CA ILE A 20 5.88 -45.44 7.63
C ILE A 20 5.07 -46.71 7.32
N PRO A 21 3.74 -46.76 7.56
CA PRO A 21 2.97 -47.96 7.23
C PRO A 21 2.96 -48.29 5.73
N SER A 22 2.89 -47.28 4.85
CA SER A 22 2.82 -47.51 3.40
C SER A 22 4.15 -47.87 2.74
N LYS A 23 5.29 -47.41 3.28
CA LYS A 23 6.62 -47.62 2.67
C LYS A 23 7.42 -48.72 3.32
N LEU A 24 7.23 -48.94 4.63
CA LEU A 24 7.99 -49.94 5.38
C LEU A 24 7.14 -51.18 5.71
N GLY A 25 5.81 -51.10 5.60
CA GLY A 25 4.92 -52.25 5.84
C GLY A 25 4.90 -52.74 7.29
N VAL A 26 5.43 -51.95 8.22
CA VAL A 26 5.50 -52.28 9.66
C VAL A 26 4.93 -51.13 10.47
N ILE A 27 4.21 -51.46 11.55
CA ILE A 27 3.87 -50.49 12.60
C ILE A 27 5.12 -50.35 13.48
N MET A 28 5.97 -49.38 13.15
CA MET A 28 7.14 -49.04 13.97
C MET A 28 6.75 -48.15 15.15
N GLN A 29 7.65 -48.02 16.13
CA GLN A 29 7.53 -47.00 17.18
C GLN A 29 7.47 -45.61 16.54
N LEU A 30 6.63 -44.75 17.12
CA LEU A 30 6.44 -43.36 16.69
C LEU A 30 7.77 -42.63 16.64
N VAL A 31 8.04 -41.90 15.56
CA VAL A 31 9.30 -41.17 15.41
C VAL A 31 9.33 -40.02 16.44
N PRO A 32 10.38 -39.90 17.28
CA PRO A 32 10.50 -38.76 18.18
C PRO A 32 10.53 -37.43 17.41
N GLU A 33 9.90 -36.40 17.94
CA GLU A 33 9.85 -35.07 17.30
C GLU A 33 11.24 -34.49 17.05
N SER A 34 12.20 -34.74 17.95
CA SER A 34 13.59 -34.34 17.81
C SER A 34 14.26 -34.97 16.59
N THR A 35 14.06 -36.28 16.39
CA THR A 35 14.56 -37.01 15.22
C THR A 35 13.95 -36.48 13.94
N LEU A 36 12.64 -36.23 13.94
CA LEU A 36 11.96 -35.66 12.78
C LEU A 36 12.46 -34.24 12.48
N SER A 37 12.69 -33.42 13.49
CA SER A 37 13.25 -32.08 13.33
C SER A 37 14.63 -32.11 12.69
N ASN A 38 15.50 -33.06 13.10
CA ASN A 38 16.81 -33.24 12.49
C ASN A 38 16.72 -33.62 11.00
N TYR A 39 15.83 -34.56 10.66
CA TYR A 39 15.61 -34.94 9.26
C TYR A 39 15.04 -33.79 8.43
N LEU A 40 14.13 -32.98 8.98
CA LEU A 40 13.63 -31.79 8.31
C LEU A 40 14.78 -30.82 7.98
N HIS A 41 15.73 -30.63 8.89
CA HIS A 41 16.92 -29.84 8.63
C HIS A 41 17.82 -30.44 7.54
N GLU A 42 18.08 -31.75 7.58
CA GLU A 42 18.85 -32.45 6.55
C GLU A 42 18.18 -32.38 5.16
N TRP A 43 16.85 -32.42 5.11
CA TRP A 43 16.06 -32.26 3.88
C TRP A 43 15.94 -30.80 3.41
N GLY A 44 16.65 -29.87 4.05
CA GLY A 44 16.72 -28.47 3.66
C GLY A 44 15.57 -27.60 4.17
N TYR A 45 14.73 -28.11 5.07
CA TYR A 45 13.70 -27.30 5.74
C TYR A 45 14.33 -26.52 6.90
N VAL A 46 13.95 -25.25 7.02
CA VAL A 46 14.42 -24.38 8.10
C VAL A 46 13.21 -23.87 8.86
N TYR A 47 13.23 -24.01 10.18
CA TYR A 47 12.24 -23.36 11.03
C TYR A 47 12.47 -21.85 11.01
N ARG A 48 11.56 -21.11 10.38
CA ARG A 48 11.58 -19.64 10.35
C ARG A 48 10.23 -19.12 10.83
N LYS A 49 10.26 -18.02 11.60
CA LYS A 49 9.04 -17.23 11.80
C LYS A 49 8.58 -16.72 10.45
N ASN A 50 7.30 -16.89 10.15
CA ASN A 50 6.70 -16.41 8.91
C ASN A 50 6.75 -14.86 8.93
N GLN A 51 7.73 -14.28 8.27
CA GLN A 51 7.79 -12.83 8.07
C GLN A 51 6.87 -12.51 6.89
N LYS A 52 6.08 -11.44 7.00
CA LYS A 52 5.31 -10.93 5.86
C LYS A 52 6.31 -10.54 4.77
N THR A 53 6.44 -11.35 3.74
CA THR A 53 7.15 -10.97 2.52
C THR A 53 6.27 -10.04 1.71
N ILE A 54 6.88 -9.16 0.91
CA ILE A 54 6.16 -8.30 -0.03
C ILE A 54 5.40 -9.22 -1.00
N TYR A 55 4.15 -8.86 -1.32
CA TYR A 55 3.37 -9.57 -2.32
C TYR A 55 3.96 -9.28 -3.71
N PHE A 56 4.58 -10.28 -4.33
CA PHE A 56 5.04 -10.25 -5.71
C PHE A 56 4.00 -10.90 -6.62
N ASP A 57 2.87 -10.24 -6.86
CA ASP A 57 1.92 -10.74 -7.87
C ASP A 57 2.04 -9.94 -9.15
N GLY A 58 2.34 -10.64 -10.25
CA GLY A 58 2.33 -10.10 -11.60
C GLY A 58 3.36 -9.02 -11.95
N HIS A 59 4.21 -8.58 -11.01
CA HIS A 59 5.16 -7.47 -11.24
C HIS A 59 6.11 -7.72 -12.41
N GLU A 60 6.60 -8.95 -12.54
CA GLU A 60 7.53 -9.39 -13.59
C GLU A 60 6.83 -9.91 -14.85
N ARG A 61 5.50 -9.77 -14.97
CA ARG A 61 4.84 -10.07 -16.25
C ARG A 61 5.33 -9.11 -17.31
N GLU A 62 5.49 -9.62 -18.53
CA GLU A 62 6.01 -8.85 -19.66
C GLU A 62 5.22 -7.56 -19.90
N ASP A 63 3.88 -7.61 -19.81
CA ASP A 63 3.00 -6.46 -19.97
C ASP A 63 3.24 -5.37 -18.89
N MET A 64 3.45 -5.79 -17.64
CA MET A 64 3.73 -4.90 -16.52
C MET A 64 5.13 -4.30 -16.60
N VAL A 65 6.12 -5.08 -17.03
CA VAL A 65 7.49 -4.60 -17.25
C VAL A 65 7.51 -3.58 -18.39
N GLU A 66 6.83 -3.86 -19.50
CA GLU A 66 6.71 -2.94 -20.62
C GLU A 66 6.02 -1.64 -20.19
N TYR A 67 4.90 -1.72 -19.49
CA TYR A 67 4.20 -0.55 -18.95
C TYR A 67 5.10 0.30 -18.05
N ARG A 68 5.84 -0.33 -17.13
CA ARG A 68 6.80 0.37 -16.24
C ARG A 68 7.90 1.05 -17.04
N ASN A 69 8.48 0.38 -18.04
CA ASN A 69 9.49 0.98 -18.90
C ASN A 69 8.97 2.22 -19.63
N VAL A 70 7.74 2.18 -20.16
CA VAL A 70 7.11 3.34 -20.80
C VAL A 70 6.87 4.47 -19.78
N CYS A 71 6.39 4.13 -18.58
CA CYS A 71 6.18 5.09 -17.51
C CYS A 71 7.49 5.77 -17.07
N SER A 72 8.55 4.98 -16.86
CA SER A 72 9.88 5.48 -16.48
C SER A 72 10.47 6.41 -17.53
N LYS A 73 10.36 6.07 -18.82
CA LYS A 73 10.83 6.96 -19.91
C LYS A 73 10.12 8.32 -19.88
N ARG A 74 8.79 8.32 -19.75
CA ARG A 74 8.00 9.55 -19.61
C ARG A 74 8.39 10.35 -18.36
N MET A 75 8.66 9.67 -17.25
CA MET A 75 9.06 10.33 -16.02
C MET A 75 10.43 11.00 -16.16
N LEU A 76 11.38 10.36 -16.85
CA LEU A 76 12.71 10.94 -17.12
C LEU A 76 12.61 12.25 -17.91
N GLU A 77 11.71 12.34 -18.90
CA GLU A 77 11.47 13.58 -19.66
C GLU A 77 10.97 14.73 -18.76
N TYR A 78 10.15 14.44 -17.76
CA TYR A 78 9.73 15.44 -16.79
C TYR A 78 10.84 15.79 -15.80
N MET A 79 11.63 14.81 -15.38
CA MET A 79 12.75 14.99 -14.45
C MET A 79 13.81 15.94 -15.00
N GLU A 80 14.05 15.96 -16.32
CA GLU A 80 14.95 16.94 -16.95
C GLU A 80 14.57 18.41 -16.71
N LYS A 81 13.31 18.66 -16.34
CA LYS A 81 12.75 20.00 -16.09
C LYS A 81 12.49 20.27 -14.62
N MET A 82 12.92 19.37 -13.73
CA MET A 82 12.71 19.46 -12.28
C MET A 82 13.99 19.89 -11.57
N ASP A 83 13.82 20.44 -10.37
CA ASP A 83 14.93 20.56 -9.43
C ASP A 83 15.32 19.19 -8.88
N PHE A 84 16.62 19.02 -8.67
CA PHE A 84 17.18 17.98 -7.83
C PHE A 84 17.77 18.57 -6.57
N TYR A 85 18.04 17.69 -5.61
CA TYR A 85 18.59 18.08 -4.32
C TYR A 85 19.83 17.23 -4.04
N SER A 86 20.86 17.86 -3.49
CA SER A 86 22.11 17.21 -3.08
C SER A 86 22.57 17.74 -1.71
N GLY A 87 23.68 17.22 -1.20
CA GLY A 87 24.13 17.47 0.16
C GLY A 87 23.77 16.31 1.10
N GLU A 88 24.22 16.37 2.35
CA GLU A 88 23.97 15.30 3.33
C GLU A 88 22.51 15.30 3.80
N THR A 89 21.86 16.46 3.74
CA THR A 89 20.47 16.69 4.14
C THR A 89 19.59 17.21 3.02
N GLU A 90 20.04 17.08 1.76
CA GLU A 90 19.33 17.57 0.57
C GLU A 90 19.14 19.10 0.56
N GLU A 91 20.09 19.83 1.14
CA GLU A 91 20.06 21.29 1.27
C GLU A 91 20.42 22.06 -0.02
N ASP A 92 21.17 21.45 -0.92
CA ASP A 92 21.64 22.08 -2.15
C ASP A 92 20.65 21.84 -3.29
N VAL A 93 20.07 22.91 -3.84
CA VAL A 93 19.16 22.84 -4.98
C VAL A 93 19.94 22.86 -6.29
N LEU A 94 19.77 21.80 -7.08
CA LEU A 94 20.31 21.64 -8.43
C LEU A 94 19.20 21.94 -9.44
N GLU A 95 19.20 23.16 -9.95
CA GLU A 95 18.22 23.58 -10.94
C GLU A 95 18.46 22.89 -12.30
N PRO A 96 17.39 22.65 -13.09
CA PRO A 96 17.54 22.10 -14.43
C PRO A 96 18.31 23.07 -15.34
N ASN A 97 18.88 22.52 -16.42
CA ASN A 97 19.48 23.35 -17.48
C ASN A 97 18.45 24.33 -18.06
N ALA A 98 18.94 25.40 -18.70
CA ALA A 98 18.09 26.40 -19.32
C ALA A 98 17.03 25.75 -20.21
N LEU A 99 15.76 25.95 -19.85
CA LEU A 99 14.63 25.38 -20.55
C LEU A 99 14.41 26.11 -21.89
N PRO A 100 13.94 25.41 -22.94
CA PRO A 100 13.56 26.05 -24.20
C PRO A 100 12.51 27.14 -24.00
N GLU A 101 12.47 28.09 -24.93
CA GLU A 101 11.50 29.19 -24.89
C GLU A 101 10.05 28.67 -24.91
N GLY A 102 9.25 29.10 -23.92
CA GLY A 102 7.88 28.65 -23.73
C GLY A 102 7.71 27.42 -22.82
N GLU A 103 8.80 26.76 -22.42
CA GLU A 103 8.74 25.69 -21.43
C GLU A 103 8.77 26.23 -20.00
N ARG A 104 8.13 25.47 -19.09
CA ARG A 104 8.04 25.79 -17.68
C ARG A 104 8.67 24.68 -16.86
N LYS A 105 9.29 25.09 -15.76
CA LYS A 105 9.84 24.19 -14.74
C LYS A 105 8.76 23.26 -14.22
N CYS A 106 9.09 21.99 -14.12
CA CYS A 106 8.23 20.97 -13.56
C CYS A 106 8.49 20.83 -12.06
N VAL A 107 7.45 20.57 -11.29
CA VAL A 107 7.54 20.29 -9.86
C VAL A 107 6.84 18.97 -9.60
N PHE A 108 7.56 18.06 -8.96
CA PHE A 108 7.04 16.75 -8.64
C PHE A 108 6.14 16.81 -7.41
N VAL A 109 4.93 16.27 -7.52
CA VAL A 109 3.97 16.22 -6.42
C VAL A 109 3.56 14.76 -6.21
N MET A 110 3.93 14.19 -5.07
CA MET A 110 3.57 12.83 -4.69
C MET A 110 2.35 12.84 -3.79
N HIS A 111 1.52 11.81 -3.91
CA HIS A 111 0.34 11.58 -3.08
C HIS A 111 0.31 10.15 -2.56
N ASP A 112 -0.07 10.00 -1.29
CA ASP A 112 -0.38 8.69 -0.70
C ASP A 112 -1.36 8.83 0.48
N GLU A 113 -1.98 7.72 0.86
CA GLU A 113 -2.88 7.60 1.99
C GLU A 113 -2.36 6.59 3.03
N SER A 114 -2.18 7.06 4.26
CA SER A 114 -1.74 6.24 5.38
C SER A 114 -2.80 6.14 6.47
N THR A 115 -2.92 4.98 7.11
CA THR A 115 -3.86 4.77 8.21
C THR A 115 -3.11 4.48 9.51
N PHE A 116 -3.47 5.20 10.56
CA PHE A 116 -2.91 5.05 11.91
C PHE A 116 -4.00 4.63 12.89
N TYR A 117 -3.77 3.52 13.59
CA TYR A 117 -4.70 2.98 14.57
C TYR A 117 -4.33 3.41 16.00
N ALA A 118 -5.34 3.55 16.85
CA ALA A 118 -5.20 4.00 18.23
C ALA A 118 -4.42 3.02 19.12
N ASN A 119 -4.42 1.74 18.74
CA ASN A 119 -3.66 0.70 19.41
C ASN A 119 -2.42 0.26 18.59
N ASP A 120 -1.98 1.06 17.61
CA ASP A 120 -0.67 0.84 16.99
C ASP A 120 0.42 1.00 18.04
N GLY A 121 1.19 -0.05 18.26
CA GLY A 121 2.27 -0.08 19.25
C GLY A 121 3.30 -1.13 18.87
N LYS A 122 4.49 -1.06 19.50
CA LYS A 122 5.55 -2.05 19.27
C LYS A 122 5.01 -3.45 19.57
N ASN A 123 5.13 -4.38 18.63
CA ASN A 123 4.69 -5.77 18.86
C ASN A 123 5.55 -6.48 19.90
N ASP A 124 6.80 -6.03 20.05
CA ASP A 124 7.75 -6.58 20.99
C ASP A 124 7.86 -5.68 22.24
N VAL A 125 7.67 -6.28 23.40
CA VAL A 125 7.81 -5.63 24.72
C VAL A 125 8.65 -6.55 25.61
N TRP A 126 9.60 -5.96 26.33
CA TRP A 126 10.33 -6.65 27.39
C TRP A 126 9.52 -6.53 28.68
N LEU A 127 9.20 -7.67 29.30
CA LEU A 127 8.47 -7.75 30.56
C LEU A 127 9.36 -8.43 31.60
N ALA A 128 9.31 -7.97 32.86
CA ALA A 128 10.02 -8.61 33.96
C ALA A 128 9.36 -9.95 34.34
N ASP A 129 10.09 -10.78 35.09
CA ASP A 129 9.56 -12.07 35.56
C ASP A 129 8.31 -11.87 36.44
N GLY A 130 7.20 -12.51 36.06
CA GLY A 130 5.89 -12.36 36.69
C GLY A 130 5.02 -11.20 36.15
N GLU A 131 5.51 -10.35 35.25
CA GLU A 131 4.70 -9.29 34.66
C GLU A 131 3.84 -9.81 33.49
N ASN A 132 2.55 -9.43 33.51
CA ASN A 132 1.63 -9.67 32.40
C ASN A 132 1.10 -8.33 31.88
N TYR A 133 1.36 -8.04 30.60
CA TYR A 133 0.82 -6.87 29.92
C TYR A 133 -0.28 -7.28 28.93
N ILE A 134 -1.53 -7.02 29.29
CA ILE A 134 -2.69 -7.30 28.44
C ILE A 134 -2.93 -6.11 27.49
N ARG A 135 -2.80 -6.36 26.19
CA ARG A 135 -3.15 -5.37 25.16
C ARG A 135 -4.67 -5.26 25.00
N LYS A 136 -5.12 -4.06 24.65
CA LYS A 136 -6.50 -3.86 24.19
C LYS A 136 -6.75 -4.73 22.95
N LYS A 137 -7.91 -5.38 22.92
CA LYS A 137 -8.30 -6.25 21.81
C LYS A 137 -8.58 -5.43 20.55
N GLY A 138 -7.94 -5.80 19.45
CA GLY A 138 -8.11 -5.17 18.14
C GLY A 138 -7.35 -3.85 17.99
N PRO A 139 -7.27 -3.31 16.76
CA PRO A 139 -6.50 -2.11 16.46
C PRO A 139 -7.13 -0.82 17.03
N GLY A 140 -8.40 -0.88 17.45
CA GLY A 140 -9.13 0.29 17.95
C GLY A 140 -9.55 1.23 16.83
N LEU A 141 -9.78 2.48 17.19
CA LEU A 141 -10.17 3.54 16.26
C LEU A 141 -8.98 3.94 15.39
N PHE A 142 -9.22 4.42 14.17
CA PHE A 142 -8.13 4.91 13.31
C PHE A 142 -8.41 6.28 12.71
N ILE A 143 -7.33 6.89 12.26
CA ILE A 143 -7.32 8.12 11.47
C ILE A 143 -6.59 7.79 10.17
N MET A 144 -7.20 8.16 9.05
CA MET A 144 -6.56 8.16 7.75
C MET A 144 -5.96 9.55 7.50
N VAL A 145 -4.75 9.58 6.98
CA VAL A 145 -4.06 10.78 6.53
C VAL A 145 -3.87 10.64 5.04
N SER A 146 -4.48 11.55 4.27
CA SER A 146 -4.27 11.68 2.83
C SER A 146 -3.45 12.95 2.59
N GLU A 147 -2.34 12.87 1.87
CA GLU A 147 -1.40 13.99 1.79
C GLU A 147 -0.74 14.11 0.44
N PHE A 148 -0.64 15.36 -0.06
CA PHE A 148 0.20 15.69 -1.20
C PHE A 148 1.48 16.37 -0.72
N GLN A 149 2.62 15.94 -1.25
CA GLN A 149 3.92 16.50 -0.91
C GLN A 149 4.70 16.86 -2.17
N CYS A 150 5.53 17.89 -2.07
CA CYS A 150 6.51 18.25 -3.09
C CYS A 150 7.89 18.41 -2.43
N PRO A 151 9.00 18.14 -3.13
CA PRO A 151 10.34 18.16 -2.54
C PRO A 151 10.70 19.47 -1.84
N CYS A 152 10.32 20.61 -2.41
CA CYS A 152 10.66 21.95 -1.91
C CYS A 152 9.91 22.37 -0.61
N TYR A 153 8.70 21.85 -0.36
CA TYR A 153 7.88 22.26 0.79
C TYR A 153 7.52 21.10 1.73
N GLY A 154 7.83 19.86 1.36
CA GLY A 154 7.20 18.69 1.96
C GLY A 154 5.68 18.81 1.78
N THR A 155 4.94 18.86 2.89
CA THR A 155 3.51 19.16 2.85
C THR A 155 3.25 20.56 2.30
N MET A 156 2.58 20.67 1.15
CA MET A 156 2.18 21.98 0.61
C MET A 156 1.21 22.66 1.58
N LYS A 157 1.53 23.89 2.00
CA LYS A 157 0.77 24.61 3.02
C LYS A 157 0.96 26.12 2.92
N ILE A 158 -0.14 26.86 3.03
CA ILE A 158 -0.17 28.32 3.21
C ILE A 158 -0.96 28.62 4.49
N GLN A 159 -0.29 29.16 5.50
CA GLN A 159 -0.88 29.45 6.82
C GLN A 159 -1.62 28.24 7.44
N LYS A 160 -2.96 28.23 7.42
CA LYS A 160 -3.79 27.12 7.93
C LYS A 160 -4.28 26.17 6.84
N TRP A 161 -4.15 26.56 5.58
CA TRP A 161 -4.57 25.76 4.43
C TRP A 161 -3.47 24.78 4.05
N SER A 162 -3.80 23.49 4.01
CA SER A 162 -2.83 22.42 3.81
C SER A 162 -3.39 21.38 2.85
N SER A 163 -2.51 20.82 2.04
CA SER A 163 -2.79 19.71 1.15
C SER A 163 -2.98 18.37 1.87
N ARG A 164 -2.80 18.33 3.20
CA ARG A 164 -3.08 17.17 4.06
C ARG A 164 -4.53 17.20 4.55
N LYS A 165 -5.24 16.08 4.38
CA LYS A 165 -6.52 15.80 5.04
C LYS A 165 -6.37 14.73 6.10
N LEU A 166 -6.92 15.03 7.28
CA LEU A 166 -7.13 14.04 8.34
C LEU A 166 -8.59 13.58 8.27
N PHE A 167 -8.79 12.29 8.13
CA PHE A 167 -10.12 11.69 7.98
C PHE A 167 -10.36 10.66 9.09
N LYS A 168 -11.37 10.89 9.92
CA LYS A 168 -11.72 10.02 11.04
C LYS A 168 -12.76 9.02 10.58
N THR A 169 -12.31 7.85 10.16
CA THR A 169 -13.18 6.80 9.59
C THR A 169 -14.11 6.17 10.64
N GLY A 170 -15.35 5.90 10.25
CA GLY A 170 -16.34 5.13 11.03
C GLY A 170 -17.79 5.60 10.88
N ILE A 171 -18.76 4.71 11.11
CA ILE A 171 -20.21 4.94 10.94
C ILE A 171 -20.73 6.11 11.80
N ALA A 172 -20.10 6.40 12.93
CA ALA A 172 -20.43 7.54 13.80
C ALA A 172 -19.41 8.69 13.69
N ARG A 173 -18.72 8.79 12.55
CA ARG A 173 -17.67 9.78 12.27
C ARG A 173 -17.78 10.26 10.81
N ASP A 174 -16.66 10.43 10.12
CA ASP A 174 -16.61 10.99 8.76
C ASP A 174 -17.02 9.97 7.68
N GLY A 175 -17.41 8.75 8.07
CA GLY A 175 -17.81 7.69 7.15
C GLY A 175 -16.60 6.92 6.62
N TRP A 176 -16.58 6.64 5.32
CA TRP A 176 -15.50 5.95 4.61
C TRP A 176 -14.85 6.88 3.61
N TRP A 177 -13.53 6.81 3.47
CA TRP A 177 -12.81 7.53 2.41
C TRP A 177 -13.23 6.97 1.05
N THR A 178 -13.49 7.85 0.10
CA THR A 178 -13.94 7.48 -1.25
C THR A 178 -13.22 8.33 -2.29
N SER A 179 -13.24 7.88 -3.55
CA SER A 179 -12.69 8.63 -4.69
C SER A 179 -13.20 10.08 -4.77
N LYS A 180 -14.45 10.33 -4.36
CA LYS A 180 -15.02 11.69 -4.30
C LYS A 180 -14.22 12.60 -3.36
N HIS A 181 -13.85 12.10 -2.18
CA HIS A 181 -13.07 12.86 -1.21
C HIS A 181 -11.65 13.15 -1.73
N MET A 182 -11.04 12.20 -2.44
CA MET A 182 -9.75 12.39 -3.10
C MET A 182 -9.83 13.46 -4.20
N VAL A 183 -10.83 13.38 -5.09
CA VAL A 183 -11.03 14.37 -6.17
C VAL A 183 -11.26 15.77 -5.59
N GLU A 184 -12.03 15.87 -4.50
CA GLU A 184 -12.25 17.13 -3.79
C GLU A 184 -10.95 17.67 -3.19
N GLN A 185 -10.16 16.84 -2.51
CA GLN A 185 -8.84 17.24 -2.00
C GLN A 185 -7.87 17.67 -3.12
N LEU A 186 -7.85 16.95 -4.24
CA LEU A 186 -6.98 17.27 -5.37
C LEU A 186 -7.32 18.64 -5.95
N LYS A 187 -8.61 18.93 -6.17
CA LYS A 187 -9.08 20.19 -6.76
C LYS A 187 -8.98 21.36 -5.79
N GLU A 188 -9.57 21.22 -4.62
CA GLU A 188 -9.75 22.32 -3.68
C GLU A 188 -8.46 22.63 -2.93
N ASP A 189 -7.62 21.64 -2.64
CA ASP A 189 -6.42 21.82 -1.84
C ASP A 189 -5.15 21.69 -2.67
N ALA A 190 -4.90 20.54 -3.31
CA ALA A 190 -3.58 20.27 -3.90
C ALA A 190 -3.26 21.15 -5.11
N ILE A 191 -4.13 21.24 -6.11
CA ILE A 191 -3.92 22.07 -7.31
C ILE A 191 -3.89 23.55 -6.92
N SER A 192 -4.85 23.98 -6.11
CA SER A 192 -4.98 25.39 -5.72
C SER A 192 -3.79 25.85 -4.84
N LEU A 193 -3.29 25.02 -3.92
CA LEU A 193 -2.05 25.30 -3.20
C LEU A 193 -0.83 25.30 -4.11
N PHE A 194 -0.78 24.35 -5.05
CA PHE A 194 0.32 24.25 -6.00
C PHE A 194 0.46 25.53 -6.82
N GLU A 195 -0.62 26.03 -7.42
CA GLU A 195 -0.63 27.25 -8.23
C GLU A 195 -0.18 28.48 -7.43
N ALA A 196 -0.55 28.55 -6.14
CA ALA A 196 -0.15 29.64 -5.25
C ALA A 196 1.32 29.56 -4.82
N LEU A 197 1.85 28.35 -4.59
CA LEU A 197 3.23 28.13 -4.14
C LEU A 197 4.24 28.14 -5.28
N HIS A 198 3.83 27.74 -6.48
CA HIS A 198 4.71 27.55 -7.65
C HIS A 198 4.19 28.31 -8.87
N PRO A 199 4.19 29.66 -8.83
CA PRO A 199 3.80 30.45 -9.99
C PRO A 199 4.68 30.11 -11.19
N ASN A 200 4.07 30.02 -12.37
CA ASN A 200 4.76 29.67 -13.63
C ASN A 200 5.43 28.30 -13.67
N CYS A 201 5.08 27.37 -12.78
CA CYS A 201 5.53 25.98 -12.85
C CYS A 201 4.41 25.06 -13.37
N VAL A 202 4.79 23.81 -13.68
CA VAL A 202 3.87 22.74 -14.05
C VAL A 202 3.97 21.63 -13.02
N ALA A 203 2.84 21.22 -12.44
CA ALA A 203 2.82 20.09 -11.52
C ALA A 203 2.85 18.75 -12.29
N VAL A 204 3.67 17.83 -11.81
CA VAL A 204 3.65 16.43 -12.23
C VAL A 204 3.19 15.62 -11.02
N PHE A 205 1.90 15.26 -11.01
CA PHE A 205 1.30 14.48 -9.93
C PHE A 205 1.56 12.98 -10.13
N LEU A 206 2.07 12.31 -9.11
CA LEU A 206 2.20 10.87 -9.03
C LEU A 206 1.19 10.30 -8.03
N PHE A 207 0.43 9.30 -8.51
CA PHE A 207 -0.50 8.51 -7.71
C PHE A 207 -0.15 7.03 -7.82
N ASP A 208 -0.50 6.26 -6.80
CA ASP A 208 -0.52 4.80 -6.91
C ASP A 208 -1.75 4.32 -7.71
N ASN A 209 -1.76 3.05 -8.11
CA ASN A 209 -2.86 2.48 -8.87
C ASN A 209 -3.92 1.84 -7.96
N SER A 210 -4.31 2.54 -6.89
CA SER A 210 -5.36 2.08 -5.99
C SER A 210 -6.72 2.12 -6.70
N SER A 211 -7.66 1.28 -6.27
CA SER A 211 -9.02 1.29 -6.80
C SER A 211 -9.74 2.63 -6.61
N ASN A 212 -9.31 3.43 -5.63
CA ASN A 212 -9.89 4.73 -5.36
C ASN A 212 -9.45 5.77 -6.40
N HIS A 213 -8.20 5.70 -6.87
CA HIS A 213 -7.67 6.56 -7.93
C HIS A 213 -8.12 6.11 -9.32
N GLY A 214 -8.37 4.81 -9.50
CA GLY A 214 -8.94 4.24 -10.72
C GLY A 214 -10.48 4.32 -10.82
N ALA A 215 -11.14 5.07 -9.94
CA ALA A 215 -12.60 5.14 -9.92
C ALA A 215 -13.15 5.91 -11.13
N PHE A 216 -14.04 5.27 -11.89
CA PHE A 216 -14.79 5.94 -12.96
C PHE A 216 -15.78 6.96 -12.40
N ALA A 217 -15.97 8.05 -13.15
CA ALA A 217 -17.01 9.04 -12.87
C ALA A 217 -18.39 8.41 -12.70
N ASP A 218 -19.28 9.08 -11.98
CA ASP A 218 -20.62 8.56 -11.66
C ASP A 218 -21.47 8.36 -12.93
N ASP A 219 -21.25 9.19 -13.94
CA ASP A 219 -21.90 9.18 -15.26
C ASP A 219 -21.12 8.38 -16.32
N ALA A 220 -19.96 7.80 -15.96
CA ALA A 220 -19.18 6.99 -16.88
C ALA A 220 -19.94 5.73 -17.30
N LEU A 221 -19.87 5.41 -18.59
CA LEU A 221 -20.47 4.20 -19.15
C LEU A 221 -19.62 2.97 -18.78
N VAL A 222 -19.93 2.37 -17.64
CA VAL A 222 -19.23 1.18 -17.14
C VAL A 222 -20.11 -0.05 -17.35
N ALA A 223 -19.61 -1.02 -18.14
CA ALA A 223 -20.36 -2.22 -18.49
C ALA A 223 -20.90 -2.99 -17.27
N SER A 224 -20.16 -3.03 -16.15
CA SER A 224 -20.61 -3.68 -14.91
C SER A 224 -21.75 -2.94 -14.18
N ARG A 225 -21.96 -1.65 -14.48
CA ARG A 225 -23.07 -0.83 -13.95
C ARG A 225 -24.29 -0.85 -14.88
N MET A 226 -24.14 -1.35 -16.11
CA MET A 226 -25.24 -1.47 -17.06
C MET A 226 -26.10 -2.67 -16.70
N THR A 227 -27.41 -2.44 -16.51
CA THR A 227 -28.37 -3.53 -16.34
C THR A 227 -28.80 -4.03 -17.72
N LEU A 228 -28.80 -5.36 -17.90
CA LEU A 228 -29.21 -6.00 -19.16
C LEU A 228 -30.68 -5.72 -19.54
N ASN A 229 -31.51 -5.38 -18.54
CA ASN A 229 -32.93 -5.08 -18.70
C ASN A 229 -33.21 -3.61 -18.32
N GLU A 230 -34.19 -3.00 -18.99
CA GLU A 230 -34.68 -1.66 -18.62
C GLU A 230 -35.22 -1.65 -17.19
N LYS A 231 -34.76 -0.69 -16.38
CA LYS A 231 -35.40 -0.39 -15.10
C LYS A 231 -36.73 0.31 -15.38
N LEU A 232 -37.84 -0.40 -15.16
CA LEU A 232 -39.17 0.20 -15.02
C LEU A 232 -39.13 1.23 -13.87
N MET A 233 -38.99 2.51 -14.23
CA MET A 233 -39.09 3.61 -13.29
C MET A 233 -40.51 3.63 -12.72
N LYS A 234 -40.69 3.22 -11.46
CA LYS A 234 -41.95 3.46 -10.75
C LYS A 234 -42.16 4.96 -10.69
N LYS A 235 -43.13 5.48 -11.43
CA LYS A 235 -43.60 6.87 -11.31
C LYS A 235 -43.91 7.11 -9.83
N ARG A 236 -43.18 8.02 -9.19
CA ARG A 236 -43.59 8.59 -7.90
C ARG A 236 -44.96 9.22 -8.10
N SER A 237 -45.97 8.71 -7.41
CA SER A 237 -47.27 9.38 -7.31
C SER A 237 -47.02 10.77 -6.71
N ARG A 238 -47.53 11.79 -7.39
CA ARG A 238 -47.55 13.17 -6.89
C ARG A 238 -48.31 13.25 -5.57
#